data_AF-A0A7C3XNF9-F1
#
_entry.id   AF-A0A7C3XNF9-F1
#
_cell.length_a   1.000
_cell.length_b   1.000
_cell.length_c   1.000
_cell.angle_alpha   90.00
_cell.angle_beta   90.00
_cell.angle_gamma   90.00
#
_symmetry.space_group_name_H-M   'P 1'
#
loop_
_entity.id
_entity.type
_entity.pdbx_description
1 polymer ?
#
loop_
_entity_poly.entity_id
_entity_poly.type
_entity_poly.pdbx_seq_one_letter_code
_entity_poly.pdbx_strand_id
1 'polypeptide(L)'
;MPHGVKPLRRHSQKTHPHRIGKARPPSKREEGGRRVEAPRIEWEAVKREPSEFKRKLLAIGYLTERLARLGVKTYVVGGEAVEVYTSGQFITGDIDLVVSDRKKAANLLKSLGFKQVSRVWINPDLNIAIDIVGSNLSGSKDKIRTVELAGFTVNLEGVEDLIVKRLYSYKFWRQKIDLDQAVVLLKNYEDLDMEYLRKKATEQQVVETLEQISRIT
;
A
#
# COMPACT_ATOMS: atom_id res chain seq x y z
N MET A 1 26.01 44.29 -30.74
CA MET A 1 24.69 44.13 -30.10
C MET A 1 24.23 42.69 -30.26
N PRO A 2 24.25 41.84 -29.23
CA PRO A 2 23.47 40.62 -29.22
C PRO A 2 22.41 40.61 -28.12
N HIS A 3 21.33 39.92 -28.44
CA HIS A 3 20.01 39.94 -27.80
C HIS A 3 19.98 39.30 -26.42
N GLY A 4 19.34 39.99 -25.47
CA GLY A 4 19.04 39.48 -24.12
C GLY A 4 17.85 38.52 -24.11
N VAL A 5 18.08 37.30 -23.62
CA VAL A 5 17.03 36.33 -23.29
C VAL A 5 16.62 36.56 -21.83
N LYS A 6 15.34 36.89 -21.59
CA LYS A 6 14.76 36.97 -20.24
C LYS A 6 14.48 35.57 -19.68
N PRO A 7 14.76 35.28 -18.39
CA PRO A 7 14.40 34.00 -17.79
C PRO A 7 12.91 33.93 -17.43
N LEU A 8 12.27 32.79 -17.73
CA LEU A 8 10.91 32.46 -17.30
C LEU A 8 10.85 32.27 -15.78
N ARG A 9 9.89 32.95 -15.15
CA ARG A 9 9.52 32.78 -13.73
C ARG A 9 8.93 31.39 -13.51
N ARG A 10 9.52 30.60 -12.61
CA ARG A 10 8.90 29.38 -12.06
C ARG A 10 7.82 29.78 -11.05
N HIS A 11 6.56 29.48 -11.34
CA HIS A 11 5.50 29.48 -10.34
C HIS A 11 5.65 28.24 -9.45
N SER A 12 6.06 28.46 -8.21
CA SER A 12 6.00 27.46 -7.14
C SER A 12 4.56 27.36 -6.65
N GLN A 13 3.83 26.34 -7.09
CA GLN A 13 2.61 25.93 -6.42
C GLN A 13 3.00 25.07 -5.21
N LYS A 14 2.79 25.63 -4.02
CA LYS A 14 2.93 24.92 -2.74
C LYS A 14 1.81 23.88 -2.65
N THR A 15 2.12 22.61 -2.91
CA THR A 15 1.23 21.50 -2.58
C THR A 15 1.25 21.29 -1.07
N HIS A 16 0.11 21.47 -0.42
CA HIS A 16 -0.08 21.11 0.98
C HIS A 16 -0.27 19.59 1.09
N PRO A 17 0.45 18.89 1.97
CA PRO A 17 0.18 17.47 2.20
C PRO A 17 -1.18 17.30 2.88
N HIS A 18 -2.06 16.52 2.26
CA HIS A 18 -3.29 16.06 2.90
C HIS A 18 -2.91 15.12 4.05
N ARG A 19 -3.24 15.53 5.27
CA ARG A 19 -3.07 14.72 6.49
C ARG A 19 -3.98 13.49 6.39
N ILE A 20 -3.41 12.32 6.13
CA ILE A 20 -4.09 11.04 6.37
C ILE A 20 -4.27 10.91 7.89
N GLY A 21 -5.48 10.58 8.33
CA GLY A 21 -5.85 10.48 9.74
C GLY A 21 -4.92 9.52 10.51
N LYS A 22 -4.55 9.91 11.72
CA LYS A 22 -3.70 9.13 12.62
C LYS A 22 -4.29 7.72 12.82
N ALA A 23 -3.49 6.69 12.60
CA ALA A 23 -3.83 5.33 13.01
C ALA A 23 -3.98 5.28 14.54
N ARG A 24 -5.03 4.63 15.03
CA ARG A 24 -5.32 4.47 16.46
C ARG A 24 -4.94 3.04 16.86
N PRO A 25 -4.24 2.83 17.99
CA PRO A 25 -3.90 1.49 18.46
C PRO A 25 -5.17 0.70 18.83
N PRO A 26 -5.13 -0.65 18.86
CA PRO A 26 -6.32 -1.46 19.09
C PRO A 26 -6.85 -1.24 20.51
N SER A 27 -7.93 -0.48 20.64
CA SER A 27 -8.69 -0.37 21.88
C SER A 27 -9.49 -1.66 22.11
N LYS A 28 -9.53 -2.11 23.36
CA LYS A 28 -10.32 -3.26 23.83
C LYS A 28 -11.75 -3.21 23.24
N ARG A 29 -12.25 -4.38 22.86
CA ARG A 29 -13.58 -4.57 22.24
C ARG A 29 -14.66 -3.89 23.08
N GLU A 30 -15.26 -2.84 22.53
CA GLU A 30 -16.60 -2.39 22.93
C GLU A 30 -17.60 -3.00 21.95
N GLU A 31 -18.40 -3.93 22.46
CA GLU A 31 -19.53 -4.52 21.77
C GLU A 31 -20.64 -3.46 21.67
N GLY A 32 -20.78 -2.83 20.50
CA GLY A 32 -21.84 -1.84 20.28
C GLY A 32 -21.61 -0.87 19.12
N GLY A 33 -20.99 -1.30 18.01
CA GLY A 33 -20.79 -0.44 16.83
C GLY A 33 -21.83 -0.73 15.75
N ARG A 34 -22.67 0.26 15.38
CA ARG A 34 -23.38 0.26 14.09
C ARG A 34 -22.36 -0.07 13.00
N ARG A 35 -22.56 -1.14 12.24
CA ARG A 35 -21.82 -1.35 10.98
C ARG A 35 -22.06 -0.11 10.13
N VAL A 36 -21.00 0.68 9.90
CA VAL A 36 -21.00 1.66 8.83
C VAL A 36 -21.17 0.83 7.56
N GLU A 37 -22.32 0.95 6.88
CA GLU A 37 -22.50 0.29 5.59
C GLU A 37 -21.40 0.80 4.67
N ALA A 38 -20.62 -0.14 4.10
CA ALA A 38 -19.61 0.22 3.11
C ALA A 38 -20.29 1.01 1.99
N PRO A 39 -19.63 2.06 1.44
CA PRO A 39 -20.17 2.80 0.32
C PRO A 39 -20.62 1.84 -0.78
N ARG A 40 -21.83 2.04 -1.31
CA ARG A 40 -22.30 1.38 -2.54
C ARG A 40 -21.59 2.00 -3.75
N ILE A 41 -20.26 2.03 -3.71
CA ILE A 41 -19.46 2.41 -4.86
C ILE A 41 -19.48 1.21 -5.80
N GLU A 42 -20.24 1.35 -6.87
CA GLU A 42 -20.27 0.39 -7.96
C GLU A 42 -18.93 0.38 -8.71
N TRP A 43 -18.61 -0.74 -9.37
CA TRP A 43 -17.44 -0.82 -10.24
C TRP A 43 -17.40 0.30 -11.30
N GLU A 44 -18.57 0.78 -11.73
CA GLU A 44 -18.70 1.94 -12.62
C GLU A 44 -17.98 3.19 -12.12
N ALA A 45 -17.94 3.43 -10.81
CA ALA A 45 -17.23 4.58 -10.26
C ALA A 45 -15.71 4.44 -10.44
N VAL A 46 -15.17 3.22 -10.31
CA VAL A 46 -13.75 2.93 -10.61
C VAL A 46 -13.47 3.23 -12.07
N LYS A 47 -14.35 2.80 -12.99
CA LYS A 47 -14.17 3.00 -14.43
C LYS A 47 -14.23 4.48 -14.85
N ARG A 48 -15.00 5.31 -14.14
CA ARG A 48 -15.19 6.73 -14.46
C ARG A 48 -14.20 7.66 -13.80
N GLU A 49 -13.40 7.20 -12.83
CA GLU A 49 -12.44 8.05 -12.13
C GLU A 49 -11.29 8.46 -13.07
N PRO A 50 -11.13 9.77 -13.38
CA PRO A 50 -10.11 10.23 -14.33
C PRO A 50 -8.69 10.16 -13.76
N SER A 51 -8.50 10.33 -12.44
CA SER A 51 -7.18 10.26 -11.82
C SER A 51 -6.73 8.81 -11.68
N GLU A 52 -5.62 8.44 -12.31
CA GLU A 52 -5.08 7.07 -12.22
C GLU A 52 -4.82 6.64 -10.77
N PHE A 53 -4.24 7.53 -9.97
CA PHE A 53 -3.99 7.28 -8.56
C PHE A 53 -5.30 7.03 -7.79
N LYS A 54 -6.28 7.93 -7.89
CA LYS A 54 -7.57 7.75 -7.21
C LYS A 54 -8.31 6.51 -7.71
N ARG A 55 -8.23 6.21 -9.00
CA ARG A 55 -8.81 5.01 -9.62
C ARG A 55 -8.19 3.75 -9.05
N LYS A 56 -6.87 3.74 -8.84
CA LYS A 56 -6.16 2.65 -8.17
C LYS A 56 -6.61 2.48 -6.72
N LEU A 57 -6.70 3.55 -5.94
CA LEU A 57 -7.19 3.50 -4.56
C LEU A 57 -8.65 2.99 -4.46
N LEU A 58 -9.52 3.45 -5.36
CA LEU A 58 -10.90 2.98 -5.48
C LEU A 58 -10.95 1.49 -5.87
N ALA A 59 -10.10 1.05 -6.81
CA ALA A 59 -10.02 -0.35 -7.21
C ALA A 59 -9.59 -1.23 -6.04
N ILE A 60 -8.59 -0.81 -5.25
CA ILE A 60 -8.15 -1.52 -4.04
C ILE A 60 -9.32 -1.67 -3.07
N GLY A 61 -9.94 -0.56 -2.68
CA GLY A 61 -11.06 -0.57 -1.73
C GLY A 61 -12.23 -1.42 -2.20
N TYR A 62 -12.61 -1.30 -3.48
CA TYR A 62 -13.66 -2.11 -4.08
C TYR A 62 -13.31 -3.61 -4.07
N LEU A 63 -12.10 -3.98 -4.48
CA LEU A 63 -11.67 -5.38 -4.53
C LEU A 63 -11.63 -6.00 -3.13
N THR A 64 -11.07 -5.31 -2.14
CA THR A 64 -11.00 -5.83 -0.77
C THR A 64 -12.37 -6.03 -0.16
N GLU A 65 -13.28 -5.08 -0.38
CA GLU A 65 -14.69 -5.15 0.06
C GLU A 65 -15.43 -6.33 -0.57
N ARG A 66 -15.35 -6.46 -1.90
CA ARG A 66 -16.02 -7.53 -2.64
C ARG A 66 -15.48 -8.91 -2.28
N LEU A 67 -14.17 -9.02 -2.07
CA LEU A 67 -13.54 -10.26 -1.61
C LEU A 67 -13.97 -10.60 -0.17
N ALA A 68 -14.07 -9.62 0.72
CA ALA A 68 -14.56 -9.83 2.07
C ALA A 68 -16.01 -10.37 2.08
N ARG A 69 -16.90 -9.85 1.22
CA ARG A 69 -18.26 -10.40 1.04
C ARG A 69 -18.29 -11.86 0.59
N LEU A 70 -17.25 -12.31 -0.12
CA LEU A 70 -17.09 -13.71 -0.55
C LEU A 70 -16.39 -14.58 0.51
N GLY A 71 -16.12 -14.05 1.70
CA GLY A 71 -15.40 -14.72 2.77
C GLY A 71 -13.89 -14.83 2.52
N VAL A 72 -13.33 -14.01 1.64
CA VAL A 72 -11.90 -14.00 1.31
C VAL A 72 -11.20 -12.91 2.11
N LYS A 73 -10.20 -13.29 2.90
CA LYS A 73 -9.31 -12.34 3.56
C LYS A 73 -8.32 -11.80 2.54
N THR A 74 -8.24 -10.49 2.42
CA THR A 74 -7.35 -9.79 1.49
C THR A 74 -6.48 -8.80 2.25
N TYR A 75 -5.20 -8.77 1.89
CA TYR A 75 -4.23 -7.81 2.42
C TYR A 75 -3.49 -7.16 1.25
N VAL A 76 -3.39 -5.84 1.29
CA VAL A 76 -2.53 -5.06 0.39
C VAL A 76 -1.11 -5.09 0.97
N VAL A 77 -0.14 -5.51 0.16
CA VAL A 77 1.24 -5.75 0.61
C VAL A 77 2.23 -5.06 -0.33
N GLY A 78 3.52 -5.28 -0.12
CA GLY A 78 4.51 -5.00 -1.16
C GLY A 78 4.59 -3.51 -1.55
N GLY A 79 4.81 -3.26 -2.85
CA GLY A 79 4.97 -1.89 -3.37
C GLY A 79 3.71 -1.05 -3.17
N GLU A 80 2.54 -1.66 -3.35
CA GLU A 80 1.26 -0.98 -3.21
C GLU A 80 1.00 -0.52 -1.76
N ALA A 81 1.35 -1.35 -0.77
CA ALA A 81 1.23 -0.92 0.63
C ALA A 81 2.16 0.26 0.96
N VAL A 82 3.38 0.27 0.41
CA VAL A 82 4.30 1.41 0.55
C VAL A 82 3.73 2.68 -0.09
N GLU A 83 3.16 2.57 -1.28
CA GLU A 83 2.54 3.70 -1.96
C GLU A 83 1.42 4.32 -1.13
N VAL A 84 0.54 3.49 -0.56
CA VAL A 84 -0.54 3.96 0.31
C VAL A 84 0.02 4.63 1.57
N TYR A 85 0.96 3.99 2.27
CA TYR A 85 1.55 4.53 3.50
C TYR A 85 2.36 5.81 3.28
N THR A 86 2.88 6.01 2.07
CA THR A 86 3.67 7.20 1.71
C THR A 86 2.87 8.22 0.91
N SER A 87 1.54 8.04 0.81
CA SER A 87 0.65 8.96 0.10
C SER A 87 1.08 9.23 -1.35
N GLY A 88 1.61 8.22 -2.04
CA GLY A 88 2.08 8.34 -3.42
C GLY A 88 3.49 8.90 -3.59
N GLN A 89 4.27 9.10 -2.52
CA GLN A 89 5.68 9.50 -2.65
C GLN A 89 6.50 8.44 -3.40
N PHE A 90 6.18 7.16 -3.19
CA PHE A 90 6.65 6.06 -4.02
C PHE A 90 5.47 5.48 -4.78
N ILE A 91 5.65 5.28 -6.08
CA ILE A 91 4.63 4.72 -6.97
C ILE A 91 5.03 3.31 -7.42
N THR A 92 4.03 2.43 -7.53
CA THR A 92 4.15 1.09 -8.10
C THR A 92 3.19 0.92 -9.29
N GLY A 93 3.59 0.06 -10.22
CA GLY A 93 2.81 -0.22 -11.43
C GLY A 93 1.64 -1.18 -11.21
N ASP A 94 1.76 -2.10 -10.26
CA ASP A 94 0.77 -3.12 -9.93
C ASP A 94 0.30 -3.07 -8.48
N ILE A 95 -0.94 -3.52 -8.27
CA ILE A 95 -1.54 -3.71 -6.96
C ILE A 95 -1.14 -5.10 -6.45
N ASP A 96 -0.31 -5.15 -5.40
CA ASP A 96 0.12 -6.39 -4.75
C ASP A 96 -0.88 -6.87 -3.69
N LEU A 97 -1.45 -8.07 -3.89
CA LEU A 97 -2.43 -8.67 -2.97
C LEU A 97 -2.02 -10.05 -2.44
N VAL A 98 -2.19 -10.25 -1.13
CA VAL A 98 -2.30 -11.58 -0.52
C VAL A 98 -3.77 -11.89 -0.28
N VAL A 99 -4.24 -13.03 -0.79
CA VAL A 99 -5.66 -13.44 -0.69
C VAL A 99 -5.81 -14.86 -0.16
N SER A 100 -6.68 -15.09 0.80
CA SER A 100 -6.86 -16.43 1.40
C SER A 100 -7.46 -17.47 0.43
N ASP A 101 -8.10 -17.02 -0.65
CA ASP A 101 -8.69 -17.88 -1.69
C ASP A 101 -8.42 -17.29 -3.08
N ARG A 102 -7.37 -17.80 -3.74
CA ARG A 102 -6.96 -17.35 -5.08
C ARG A 102 -8.01 -17.63 -6.14
N LYS A 103 -8.82 -18.69 -6.00
CA LYS A 103 -9.83 -19.06 -7.00
C LYS A 103 -10.97 -18.07 -7.00
N LYS A 104 -11.49 -17.72 -5.83
CA LYS A 104 -12.50 -16.66 -5.69
C LYS A 104 -11.98 -15.31 -6.17
N ALA A 105 -10.74 -14.96 -5.85
CA ALA A 105 -10.13 -13.73 -6.33
C ALA A 105 -10.01 -13.70 -7.86
N ALA A 106 -9.49 -14.76 -8.47
CA ALA A 106 -9.41 -14.89 -9.93
C ALA A 106 -10.79 -14.77 -10.60
N ASN A 107 -11.82 -15.41 -10.04
CA ASN A 107 -13.18 -15.32 -10.59
C ASN A 107 -13.74 -13.90 -10.51
N LEU A 108 -13.52 -13.19 -9.39
CA LEU A 108 -13.90 -11.78 -9.27
C LEU A 108 -13.18 -10.93 -10.32
N LEU A 109 -11.86 -11.06 -10.44
CA LEU A 109 -11.07 -10.30 -11.42
C LEU A 109 -11.55 -10.53 -12.85
N LYS A 110 -11.81 -11.78 -13.24
CA LYS A 110 -12.41 -12.10 -14.55
C LYS A 110 -13.75 -11.39 -14.77
N SER A 111 -14.62 -11.40 -13.76
CA SER A 111 -15.94 -10.74 -13.85
C SER A 111 -15.86 -9.21 -13.99
N LEU A 112 -14.73 -8.61 -13.57
CA LEU A 112 -14.46 -7.18 -13.67
C LEU A 112 -13.69 -6.79 -14.95
N GLY A 113 -13.47 -7.74 -15.86
CA GLY A 113 -12.80 -7.51 -17.15
C GLY A 113 -11.27 -7.66 -17.12
N PHE A 114 -10.68 -8.10 -16.01
CA PHE A 114 -9.24 -8.40 -15.98
C PHE A 114 -8.92 -9.67 -16.75
N LYS A 115 -7.80 -9.64 -17.47
CA LYS A 115 -7.21 -10.78 -18.18
C LYS A 115 -5.93 -11.20 -17.49
N GLN A 116 -5.75 -12.50 -17.30
CA GLN A 116 -4.53 -13.03 -16.71
C GLN A 116 -3.42 -13.11 -17.77
N VAL A 117 -2.27 -12.52 -17.48
CA VAL A 117 -1.04 -12.58 -18.28
C VAL A 117 0.08 -13.05 -17.36
N SER A 118 0.50 -14.32 -17.51
CA SER A 118 1.40 -14.98 -16.57
C SER A 118 0.85 -14.91 -15.13
N ARG A 119 1.61 -14.34 -14.18
CA ARG A 119 1.22 -14.18 -12.78
C ARG A 119 0.30 -12.98 -12.51
N VAL A 120 0.23 -12.02 -13.44
CA VAL A 120 -0.44 -10.73 -13.25
C VAL A 120 -1.81 -10.70 -13.92
N TRP A 121 -2.75 -9.99 -13.33
CA TRP A 121 -4.08 -9.70 -13.86
C TRP A 121 -4.11 -8.27 -14.37
N ILE A 122 -4.43 -8.07 -15.65
CA ILE A 122 -4.35 -6.76 -16.30
C ILE A 122 -5.73 -6.36 -16.80
N ASN A 123 -6.14 -5.12 -16.52
CA ASN A 123 -7.26 -4.46 -17.17
C ASN A 123 -6.72 -3.23 -17.93
N PRO A 124 -6.47 -3.36 -19.25
CA PRO A 124 -5.90 -2.29 -20.07
C PRO A 124 -6.76 -1.02 -20.11
N ASP A 125 -8.08 -1.16 -20.11
CA ASP A 125 -9.02 -0.03 -20.17
C ASP A 125 -8.94 0.86 -18.93
N LEU A 126 -8.52 0.27 -17.79
CA LEU A 126 -8.36 0.98 -16.53
C LEU A 126 -6.91 1.38 -16.24
N ASN A 127 -5.96 0.89 -17.05
CA ASN A 127 -4.53 0.96 -16.76
C ASN A 127 -4.21 0.41 -15.34
N ILE A 128 -4.79 -0.75 -14.99
CA ILE A 128 -4.57 -1.41 -13.70
C ILE A 128 -3.99 -2.81 -13.91
N ALA A 129 -2.92 -3.09 -13.19
CA ALA A 129 -2.36 -4.43 -13.00
C ALA A 129 -2.54 -4.87 -11.54
N ILE A 130 -2.82 -6.15 -11.32
CA ILE A 130 -2.96 -6.77 -10.00
C ILE A 130 -2.11 -8.03 -9.97
N ASP A 131 -1.23 -8.11 -8.99
CA ASP A 131 -0.44 -9.30 -8.71
C ASP A 131 -0.94 -9.98 -7.43
N ILE A 132 -1.42 -11.21 -7.56
CA ILE A 132 -1.76 -12.02 -6.39
C ILE A 132 -0.48 -12.74 -5.96
N VAL A 133 0.27 -12.12 -5.05
CA VAL A 133 1.62 -12.56 -4.64
C VAL A 133 1.63 -13.76 -3.69
N GLY A 134 0.49 -14.07 -3.05
CA GLY A 134 0.44 -15.18 -2.10
C GLY A 134 -0.94 -15.51 -1.56
N SER A 135 -1.03 -16.62 -0.83
CA SER A 135 -2.23 -17.04 -0.10
C SER A 135 -2.16 -16.82 1.41
N ASN A 136 -0.95 -16.54 1.92
CA ASN A 136 -0.67 -16.25 3.32
C ASN A 136 0.29 -15.06 3.39
N LEU A 137 0.14 -14.24 4.42
CA LEU A 137 1.09 -13.17 4.73
C LEU A 137 2.41 -13.77 5.17
N SER A 138 3.52 -13.19 4.70
CA SER A 138 4.85 -13.52 5.21
C SER A 138 5.20 -12.73 6.48
N GLY A 139 4.56 -11.58 6.71
CA GLY A 139 4.63 -10.79 7.94
C GLY A 139 3.67 -11.26 9.04
N SER A 140 3.62 -10.50 10.14
CA SER A 140 2.75 -10.83 11.28
C SER A 140 1.31 -10.37 11.04
N LYS A 141 0.34 -11.28 11.29
CA LYS A 141 -1.08 -10.94 11.27
C LYS A 141 -1.46 -9.94 12.36
N ASP A 142 -0.72 -9.92 13.47
CA ASP A 142 -0.98 -9.01 14.60
C ASP A 142 -0.48 -7.58 14.31
N LYS A 143 0.30 -7.39 13.24
CA LYS A 143 0.82 -6.10 12.79
C LYS A 143 0.05 -5.51 11.61
N ILE A 144 -0.97 -6.19 11.12
CA ILE A 144 -1.83 -5.68 10.06
C ILE A 144 -2.49 -4.38 10.53
N ARG A 145 -2.41 -3.35 9.68
CA ARG A 145 -3.09 -2.07 9.91
C ARG A 145 -4.33 -2.01 9.03
N THR A 146 -5.44 -1.62 9.65
CA THR A 146 -6.68 -1.35 8.94
C THR A 146 -6.80 0.15 8.72
N VAL A 147 -6.96 0.58 7.46
CA VAL A 147 -7.03 1.99 7.07
C VAL A 147 -8.29 2.27 6.25
N GLU A 148 -8.75 3.52 6.27
CA GLU A 148 -9.81 4.01 5.40
C GLU A 148 -9.20 4.53 4.10
N LEU A 149 -9.58 3.92 2.97
CA LEU A 149 -9.07 4.22 1.64
C LEU A 149 -10.24 4.40 0.68
N ALA A 150 -10.43 5.62 0.16
CA ALA A 150 -11.51 5.96 -0.76
C ALA A 150 -12.92 5.54 -0.25
N GLY A 151 -13.15 5.63 1.06
CA GLY A 151 -14.39 5.23 1.72
C GLY A 151 -14.50 3.74 2.05
N PHE A 152 -13.46 2.95 1.80
CA PHE A 152 -13.41 1.53 2.12
C PHE A 152 -12.44 1.24 3.26
N THR A 153 -12.79 0.26 4.08
CA THR A 153 -11.87 -0.31 5.06
C THR A 153 -10.95 -1.34 4.39
N VAL A 154 -9.64 -1.10 4.41
CA VAL A 154 -8.61 -1.92 3.74
C VAL A 154 -7.57 -2.40 4.75
N ASN A 155 -7.18 -3.67 4.66
CA ASN A 155 -6.10 -4.23 5.48
C ASN A 155 -4.77 -4.14 4.74
N LEU A 156 -3.78 -3.50 5.35
CA LEU A 156 -2.42 -3.36 4.82
C LEU A 156 -1.45 -4.19 5.65
N GLU A 157 -0.40 -4.66 4.99
CA GLU A 157 0.78 -5.22 5.66
C GLU A 157 1.32 -4.26 6.74
N GLY A 158 1.81 -4.82 7.84
CA GLY A 158 2.40 -4.03 8.91
C GLY A 158 3.58 -3.19 8.42
N VAL A 159 3.67 -1.95 8.89
CA VAL A 159 4.73 -1.02 8.49
C VAL A 159 6.11 -1.57 8.90
N GLU A 160 6.21 -2.21 10.06
CA GLU A 160 7.42 -2.85 10.55
C GLU A 160 7.89 -3.97 9.62
N ASP A 161 6.97 -4.83 9.17
CA ASP A 161 7.28 -5.92 8.24
C ASP A 161 7.72 -5.36 6.87
N LEU A 162 7.08 -4.29 6.39
CA LEU A 162 7.50 -3.60 5.16
C LEU A 162 8.90 -3.03 5.29
N ILE A 163 9.22 -2.32 6.38
CA ILE A 163 10.57 -1.78 6.63
C ILE A 163 11.60 -2.92 6.54
N VAL A 164 11.38 -4.04 7.23
CA VAL A 164 12.30 -5.18 7.21
C VAL A 164 12.50 -5.73 5.81
N LYS A 165 11.42 -5.91 5.04
CA LYS A 165 11.50 -6.40 3.64
C LYS A 165 12.26 -5.45 2.73
N ARG A 166 12.10 -4.14 2.93
CA ARG A 166 12.82 -3.12 2.17
C ARG A 166 14.31 -3.10 2.49
N LEU A 167 14.65 -3.20 3.77
CA LEU A 167 16.05 -3.35 4.20
C LEU A 167 16.68 -4.63 3.66
N TYR A 168 15.93 -5.74 3.67
CA TYR A 168 16.36 -7.02 3.08
C TYR A 168 16.67 -6.86 1.58
N SER A 169 15.73 -6.30 0.81
CA SER A 169 15.91 -6.07 -0.62
C SER A 169 17.10 -5.16 -0.92
N TYR A 170 17.28 -4.08 -0.15
CA TYR A 170 18.46 -3.23 -0.25
C TYR A 170 19.76 -4.00 0.03
N LYS A 171 19.82 -4.78 1.12
CA LYS A 171 21.03 -5.48 1.53
C LYS A 171 21.44 -6.57 0.53
N PHE A 172 20.50 -7.42 0.15
CA PHE A 172 20.79 -8.64 -0.60
C PHE A 172 20.63 -8.48 -2.11
N TRP A 173 19.74 -7.57 -2.57
CA TRP A 173 19.45 -7.36 -3.98
C TRP A 173 19.90 -5.98 -4.49
N ARG A 174 20.53 -5.17 -3.63
CA ARG A 174 21.10 -3.85 -3.96
C ARG A 174 20.10 -2.84 -4.51
N GLN A 175 18.82 -3.03 -4.18
CA GLN A 175 17.74 -2.13 -4.56
C GLN A 175 17.79 -0.84 -3.73
N LYS A 176 18.44 0.20 -4.25
CA LYS A 176 18.63 1.48 -3.53
C LYS A 176 17.31 2.15 -3.14
N ILE A 177 16.31 2.10 -4.04
CA ILE A 177 14.99 2.69 -3.80
C ILE A 177 14.30 2.10 -2.56
N ASP A 178 14.56 0.83 -2.26
CA ASP A 178 13.96 0.19 -1.09
C ASP A 178 14.55 0.76 0.21
N LEU A 179 15.81 1.20 0.23
CA LEU A 179 16.36 1.91 1.39
C LEU A 179 15.62 3.23 1.62
N ASP A 180 15.37 4.00 0.56
CA ASP A 180 14.64 5.27 0.65
C ASP A 180 13.21 5.05 1.17
N GLN A 181 12.54 3.99 0.69
CA GLN A 181 11.23 3.59 1.19
C GLN A 181 11.27 3.24 2.68
N ALA A 182 12.26 2.45 3.12
CA ALA A 182 12.42 2.09 4.53
C ALA A 182 12.63 3.33 5.41
N VAL A 183 13.45 4.28 4.97
CA VAL A 183 13.70 5.55 5.68
C VAL A 183 12.42 6.37 5.81
N VAL A 184 11.65 6.51 4.73
CA VAL A 184 10.40 7.28 4.76
C VAL A 184 9.35 6.62 5.64
N LEU A 185 9.20 5.30 5.56
CA LEU A 185 8.29 4.57 6.44
C LEU A 185 8.69 4.72 7.91
N LEU A 186 9.98 4.62 8.23
CA LEU A 186 10.46 4.81 9.60
C LEU A 186 10.19 6.23 10.12
N LYS A 187 10.32 7.26 9.26
CA LYS A 187 10.06 8.67 9.61
C LYS A 187 8.58 9.00 9.77
N ASN A 188 7.72 8.41 8.95
CA ASN A 188 6.32 8.80 8.88
C ASN A 188 5.47 8.20 10.02
N TYR A 189 5.97 7.18 10.71
CA TYR A 189 5.21 6.42 11.70
C TYR A 189 5.90 6.42 13.07
N GLU A 190 5.37 7.20 14.00
CA GLU A 190 5.87 7.29 15.38
C GLU A 190 5.39 6.14 16.28
N ASP A 191 4.36 5.41 15.85
CA ASP A 191 3.68 4.35 16.61
C ASP A 191 4.21 2.93 16.31
N LEU A 192 5.41 2.83 15.75
CA LEU A 192 6.03 1.56 15.41
C LEU A 192 6.40 0.76 16.66
N ASP A 193 6.11 -0.54 16.63
CA ASP A 193 6.63 -1.46 17.63
C ASP A 193 8.12 -1.72 17.35
N MET A 194 8.97 -0.91 17.98
CA MET A 194 10.42 -0.97 17.80
C MET A 194 11.03 -2.27 18.33
N GLU A 195 10.40 -2.94 19.29
CA GLU A 195 10.87 -4.24 19.79
C GLU A 195 10.63 -5.31 18.72
N TYR A 196 9.40 -5.38 18.18
CA TYR A 196 9.06 -6.27 17.08
C TYR A 196 9.91 -6.00 15.84
N LEU A 197 10.06 -4.73 15.45
CA LEU A 197 10.83 -4.32 14.28
C LEU A 197 12.30 -4.78 14.39
N ARG A 198 12.95 -4.53 15.55
CA ARG A 198 14.33 -4.98 15.78
C ARG A 198 14.43 -6.50 15.78
N LYS A 199 13.51 -7.21 16.44
CA LYS A 199 13.48 -8.68 16.44
C LYS A 199 13.43 -9.22 15.01
N LYS A 200 12.51 -8.71 14.17
CA LYS A 200 12.39 -9.13 12.78
C LYS A 200 13.59 -8.77 11.93
N ALA A 201 14.16 -7.59 12.13
CA ALA A 201 15.37 -7.18 11.43
C ALA A 201 16.56 -8.11 11.77
N THR A 202 16.68 -8.55 13.03
CA THR A 202 17.70 -9.54 13.43
C THR A 202 17.46 -10.90 12.77
N GLU A 203 16.22 -11.41 12.79
CA GLU A 203 15.85 -12.68 12.13
C GLU A 203 16.18 -12.67 10.63
N GLN A 204 15.98 -11.52 9.96
CA GLN A 204 16.26 -11.32 8.53
C GLN A 204 17.68 -10.81 8.25
N GLN A 205 18.55 -10.76 9.26
CA GLN A 205 19.94 -10.33 9.15
C GLN A 205 20.11 -8.90 8.59
N VAL A 206 19.19 -7.99 8.88
CA VAL A 206 19.22 -6.58 8.45
C VAL A 206 19.23 -5.56 9.60
N VAL A 207 19.43 -6.02 10.84
CA VAL A 207 19.43 -5.16 12.04
C VAL A 207 20.48 -4.04 11.98
N GLU A 208 21.68 -4.30 11.47
CA GLU A 208 22.72 -3.28 11.31
C GLU A 208 22.25 -2.15 10.37
N THR A 209 21.56 -2.48 9.28
CA THR A 209 21.02 -1.50 8.35
C THR A 209 19.88 -0.72 8.97
N LEU A 210 19.01 -1.37 9.76
CA LEU A 210 17.97 -0.70 10.54
C LEU A 210 18.58 0.32 11.52
N GLU A 211 19.63 -0.07 12.25
CA GLU A 211 20.31 0.83 13.19
C GLU A 211 20.98 2.01 12.51
N GLN A 212 21.55 1.81 11.32
CA GLN A 212 22.12 2.89 10.51
C GLN A 212 21.08 3.92 10.12
N ILE A 213 19.93 3.49 9.58
CA ILE A 213 18.88 4.43 9.17
C ILE A 213 18.23 5.11 10.38
N SER A 214 18.10 4.41 11.51
CA SER A 214 17.50 4.96 12.74
C SER A 214 18.29 6.12 13.34
N ARG A 215 19.57 6.31 12.97
CA ARG A 215 20.41 7.42 13.44
C ARG A 215 20.26 8.70 12.63
N ILE A 216 19.65 8.60 11.44
CA ILE A 216 19.47 9.71 10.48
C ILE A 216 18.00 10.04 10.24
N THR A 217 17.12 9.37 10.97
CA THR A 217 15.67 9.55 10.98
C THR A 217 15.23 10.14 12.28
#